data_AF-A0A938H9V3-F1
#
_entry.id   AF-A0A938H9V3-F1
#
_cell.length_a   1.000
_cell.length_b   1.000
_cell.length_c   1.000
_cell.angle_alpha   90.00
_cell.angle_beta   90.00
_cell.angle_gamma   90.00
#
_symmetry.space_group_name_H-M   'P 1'
#
loop_
_entity.id
_entity.type
_entity.pdbx_description
1 polymer ?
#
loop_
_entity_poly.entity_id
_entity_poly.type
_entity_poly.pdbx_seq_one_letter_code
_entity_poly.pdbx_strand_id
1 'polypeptide(L)'
;MERVRPKKQLGQHFLTDVRLAEKVAQSLSGWGNYPNLLEIGPGTGQLTRHLLHLPYRLWLAEVDQESIQYLLTHQIAEQEQMVGDFLRWTPTPCPDQANQACWGVVGNFPYHISTEIVFKVLEHHQQIGECVGMFQREVAQRI
;
A
#
# COMPACT_ATOMS: atom_id res chain seq x y z
N MET A 1 16.23 -16.90 12.15
CA MET A 1 15.16 -16.11 11.52
C MET A 1 15.42 -14.65 11.86
N GLU A 2 15.89 -13.86 10.90
CA GLU A 2 16.05 -12.42 11.09
C GLU A 2 14.70 -11.78 11.36
N ARG A 3 14.58 -11.16 12.53
CA ARG A 3 13.35 -10.50 12.97
C ARG A 3 13.48 -9.03 12.63
N VAL A 4 12.81 -8.58 11.58
CA VAL A 4 12.70 -7.15 11.25
C VAL A 4 12.12 -6.42 12.45
N ARG A 5 12.78 -5.35 12.90
CA ARG A 5 12.33 -4.57 14.06
C ARG A 5 11.70 -3.26 13.60
N PRO A 6 10.58 -2.83 14.21
CA PRO A 6 9.96 -1.56 13.87
C PRO A 6 10.92 -0.39 14.08
N LYS A 7 11.07 0.46 13.07
CA LYS A 7 11.91 1.66 13.12
C LYS A 7 11.04 2.88 13.42
N LYS A 8 11.24 3.48 14.60
CA LYS A 8 10.49 4.69 15.03
C LYS A 8 10.60 5.84 14.03
N GLN A 9 11.78 6.06 13.46
CA GLN A 9 12.02 7.14 12.48
C GLN A 9 11.15 7.02 11.22
N LEU A 10 10.77 5.79 10.84
CA LEU A 10 9.92 5.52 9.69
C LEU A 10 8.43 5.45 10.06
N GLY A 11 8.07 5.70 11.32
CA GLY A 11 6.69 5.59 11.79
C GLY A 11 6.11 4.17 11.66
N GLN A 12 6.97 3.15 11.65
CA GLN A 12 6.55 1.75 11.42
C GLN A 12 5.81 1.18 12.63
N HIS A 13 4.62 0.66 12.38
CA HIS A 13 3.85 -0.16 13.30
C HIS A 13 3.37 -1.39 12.56
N PHE A 14 4.00 -2.54 12.80
CA PHE A 14 3.63 -3.76 12.07
C PHE A 14 2.23 -4.24 12.47
N LEU A 15 1.43 -4.49 11.45
CA LEU A 15 0.11 -5.10 11.58
C LEU A 15 0.27 -6.59 11.90
N THR A 16 0.11 -6.97 13.16
CA THR A 16 0.22 -8.39 13.58
C THR A 16 -1.11 -9.12 13.58
N ASP A 17 -2.24 -8.41 13.61
CA ASP A 17 -3.57 -9.01 13.59
C ASP A 17 -3.98 -9.38 12.15
N VAL A 18 -3.97 -10.68 11.87
CA VAL A 18 -4.37 -11.26 10.58
C VAL A 18 -5.82 -10.91 10.21
N ARG A 19 -6.74 -10.88 11.18
CA ARG A 19 -8.15 -10.57 10.91
C ARG A 19 -8.34 -9.11 10.52
N LEU A 20 -7.52 -8.22 11.08
CA LEU A 20 -7.54 -6.81 10.69
C LEU A 20 -6.96 -6.63 9.29
N ALA A 21 -5.86 -7.32 8.97
CA ALA A 21 -5.28 -7.34 7.62
C ALA A 21 -6.30 -7.82 6.57
N GLU A 22 -6.98 -8.92 6.85
CA GLU A 22 -8.05 -9.46 6.01
C GLU A 22 -9.19 -8.45 5.81
N LYS A 23 -9.66 -7.81 6.89
CA LYS A 23 -10.71 -6.78 6.79
C LYS A 23 -10.31 -5.59 5.93
N VAL A 24 -9.06 -5.13 6.03
CA VAL A 24 -8.54 -4.05 5.19
C VAL A 24 -8.56 -4.47 3.73
N ALA A 25 -8.07 -5.67 3.41
CA ALA A 25 -8.11 -6.21 2.05
C ALA A 25 -9.55 -6.34 1.52
N GLN A 26 -10.49 -6.81 2.34
CA GLN A 26 -11.91 -6.93 2.00
C GLN A 26 -12.64 -5.58 1.88
N SER A 27 -12.04 -4.49 2.37
CA SER A 27 -12.64 -3.15 2.26
C SER A 27 -12.41 -2.50 0.88
N LEU A 28 -11.55 -3.10 0.04
CA LEU A 28 -11.40 -2.70 -1.36
C LEU A 28 -12.69 -3.03 -2.12
N SER A 29 -13.37 -1.99 -2.59
CA SER A 29 -14.61 -2.10 -3.36
C SER A 29 -14.36 -2.31 -4.85
N GLY A 30 -13.17 -1.99 -5.35
CA GLY A 30 -12.85 -1.97 -6.77
C GLY A 30 -13.36 -0.72 -7.50
N TRP A 31 -13.71 0.34 -6.77
CA TRP A 31 -14.15 1.60 -7.36
C TRP A 31 -13.10 2.18 -8.30
N GLY A 32 -13.53 2.58 -9.50
CA GLY A 32 -12.64 3.06 -10.56
C GLY A 32 -12.07 1.96 -11.47
N ASN A 33 -12.38 0.68 -11.22
CA ASN A 33 -12.02 -0.48 -12.05
C ASN A 33 -10.52 -0.56 -12.42
N TYR A 34 -9.66 -0.34 -11.43
CA TYR A 34 -8.22 -0.29 -11.62
C TYR A 34 -7.60 -1.69 -11.75
N PRO A 35 -6.61 -1.88 -12.65
CA PRO A 35 -5.90 -3.16 -12.78
C PRO A 35 -4.71 -3.29 -11.83
N ASN A 36 -4.14 -2.19 -11.34
CA ASN A 36 -2.98 -2.20 -10.44
C ASN A 36 -3.38 -1.80 -9.03
N LEU A 37 -2.84 -2.49 -8.03
CA LEU A 37 -3.00 -2.15 -6.63
C LEU A 37 -1.62 -1.85 -6.03
N LEU A 38 -1.47 -0.67 -5.43
CA LEU A 38 -0.26 -0.27 -4.74
C LEU A 38 -0.45 -0.39 -3.24
N GLU A 39 0.29 -1.28 -2.59
CA GLU A 39 0.39 -1.33 -1.14
C GLU A 39 1.49 -0.39 -0.63
N ILE A 40 1.14 0.55 0.25
CA ILE A 40 2.08 1.44 0.92
C ILE A 40 2.45 0.86 2.27
N GLY A 41 3.76 0.67 2.50
CA GLY A 41 4.29 0.17 3.77
C GLY A 41 3.92 -1.30 4.05
N PRO A 42 4.28 -2.24 3.16
CA PRO A 42 4.01 -3.67 3.36
C PRO A 42 4.69 -4.25 4.61
N GLY A 43 5.82 -3.68 5.05
CA GLY A 43 6.58 -4.18 6.20
C GLY A 43 6.94 -5.66 6.04
N THR A 44 6.45 -6.50 6.96
CA THR A 44 6.67 -7.96 6.91
C THR A 44 5.62 -8.73 6.09
N GLY A 45 4.75 -8.01 5.39
CA GLY A 45 3.85 -8.59 4.40
C GLY A 45 2.54 -9.16 4.93
N GLN A 46 2.13 -8.77 6.16
CA GLN A 46 0.90 -9.27 6.75
C GLN A 46 -0.36 -8.91 5.95
N LEU A 47 -0.45 -7.67 5.45
CA LEU A 47 -1.52 -7.26 4.54
C LEU A 47 -1.27 -7.80 3.11
N THR A 48 -0.04 -7.67 2.61
CA THR A 48 0.40 -8.21 1.30
C THR A 48 -0.11 -9.62 1.03
N ARG A 49 -0.02 -10.53 2.01
CA ARG A 49 -0.49 -11.92 1.87
C ARG A 49 -1.97 -12.04 1.49
N HIS A 50 -2.82 -11.17 2.02
CA HIS A 50 -4.24 -11.15 1.65
C HIS A 50 -4.46 -10.52 0.27
N LEU A 51 -3.69 -9.48 -0.05
CA LEU A 51 -3.80 -8.77 -1.33
C LEU A 51 -3.38 -9.63 -2.53
N LEU A 52 -2.42 -10.55 -2.37
CA LEU A 52 -1.99 -11.49 -3.41
C LEU A 52 -3.10 -12.39 -3.95
N HIS A 53 -4.18 -12.57 -3.19
CA HIS A 53 -5.32 -13.39 -3.59
C HIS A 53 -6.40 -12.61 -4.35
N LEU A 54 -6.23 -11.29 -4.51
CA LEU A 54 -7.17 -10.42 -5.21
C LEU A 54 -6.82 -10.31 -6.70
N PRO A 55 -7.79 -9.96 -7.57
CA PRO A 55 -7.60 -9.92 -9.02
C PRO A 55 -6.86 -8.64 -9.50
N TYR A 56 -5.83 -8.20 -8.78
CA TYR A 56 -5.05 -7.00 -9.10
C TYR A 56 -3.58 -7.35 -9.32
N ARG A 57 -2.91 -6.58 -10.17
CA ARG A 57 -1.45 -6.59 -10.20
C ARG A 57 -0.92 -5.82 -8.99
N LEU A 58 -0.33 -6.53 -8.03
CA LEU A 58 0.15 -5.95 -6.78
C LEU A 58 1.55 -5.33 -6.93
N TRP A 59 1.69 -4.11 -6.44
CA TRP A 59 2.92 -3.32 -6.35
C TRP A 59 3.14 -2.87 -4.91
N LEU A 60 4.39 -2.73 -4.49
CA LEU A 60 4.76 -2.46 -3.11
C LEU A 60 5.66 -1.24 -2.98
N ALA A 61 5.23 -0.24 -2.21
CA ALA A 61 6.04 0.92 -1.85
C ALA A 61 6.62 0.74 -0.43
N GLU A 62 7.92 0.46 -0.36
CA GLU A 62 8.66 0.28 0.89
C GLU A 62 10.03 0.96 0.77
N VAL A 63 10.45 1.65 1.83
CA VAL A 63 11.77 2.31 1.92
C VAL A 63 12.71 1.55 2.85
N ASP A 64 12.15 0.73 3.74
CA ASP A 64 12.94 -0.06 4.69
C ASP A 64 13.56 -1.29 4.03
N GLN A 65 14.88 -1.24 3.83
CA GLN A 65 15.64 -2.31 3.20
C GLN A 65 15.55 -3.66 3.93
N GLU A 66 15.39 -3.66 5.26
CA GLU A 66 15.19 -4.92 6.00
C GLU A 66 13.82 -5.54 5.70
N SER A 67 12.78 -4.71 5.59
CA SER A 67 11.44 -5.16 5.21
C SER A 67 11.41 -5.66 3.77
N ILE A 68 12.07 -4.94 2.85
CA ILE A 68 12.24 -5.38 1.46
C ILE A 68 12.94 -6.75 1.42
N GLN A 69 14.10 -6.88 2.07
CA GLN A 69 14.83 -8.15 2.11
C GLN A 69 13.99 -9.27 2.72
N TYR A 70 13.20 -8.98 3.75
CA TYR A 70 12.30 -9.94 4.37
C TYR A 70 11.25 -10.47 3.39
N LEU A 71 10.57 -9.57 2.66
CA LEU A 71 9.54 -9.92 1.68
C LEU A 71 10.10 -10.82 0.56
N LEU A 72 11.27 -10.46 0.02
CA LEU A 72 11.94 -11.21 -1.04
C LEU A 72 12.41 -12.60 -0.55
N THR A 73 13.07 -12.65 0.61
CA THR A 73 13.60 -13.91 1.19
C THR A 73 12.48 -14.92 1.47
N HIS A 74 11.31 -14.43 1.90
CA HIS A 74 10.16 -15.28 2.22
C HIS A 74 9.20 -15.47 1.04
N GLN A 75 9.58 -15.04 -0.18
CA GLN A 75 8.79 -15.19 -1.41
C GLN A 75 7.36 -14.61 -1.25
N ILE A 76 7.25 -13.50 -0.52
CA ILE A 76 5.99 -12.76 -0.36
C ILE A 76 5.81 -11.79 -1.54
N ALA A 77 6.92 -11.31 -2.09
CA ALA A 77 6.97 -10.40 -3.23
C ALA A 77 8.22 -10.67 -4.08
N GLU A 78 8.19 -10.18 -5.30
CA GLU A 78 9.31 -10.17 -6.25
C GLU A 78 9.91 -8.76 -6.38
N GLN A 79 11.17 -8.66 -6.81
CA GLN A 79 11.88 -7.39 -6.91
C GLN A 79 11.18 -6.43 -7.88
N GLU A 80 10.58 -6.97 -8.93
CA GLU A 80 9.84 -6.26 -9.98
C GLU A 80 8.56 -5.60 -9.46
N GLN A 81 8.05 -6.02 -8.30
CA GLN A 81 6.87 -5.42 -7.67
C GLN A 81 7.23 -4.20 -6.81
N MET A 82 8.51 -4.00 -6.49
CA MET A 82 8.97 -2.94 -5.59
C MET A 82 9.08 -1.61 -6.32
N VAL A 83 8.35 -0.59 -5.86
CA VAL A 83 8.40 0.77 -6.44
C VAL A 83 9.19 1.77 -5.59
N GLY A 84 9.62 1.37 -4.39
CA GLY A 84 10.43 2.18 -3.48
C GLY A 84 9.63 3.22 -2.69
N ASP A 85 10.12 4.47 -2.68
CA ASP A 85 9.52 5.57 -1.91
C ASP A 85 8.22 6.07 -2.54
N PHE A 86 7.10 5.85 -1.85
CA PHE A 86 5.77 6.31 -2.28
C PHE A 86 5.71 7.81 -2.56
N LEU A 87 6.39 8.65 -1.77
CA LEU A 87 6.32 10.10 -1.95
C LEU A 87 6.98 10.55 -3.27
N ARG A 88 7.93 9.76 -3.77
CA ARG A 88 8.62 9.98 -5.06
C ARG A 88 7.96 9.25 -6.22
N TRP A 89 7.14 8.25 -5.93
CA TRP A 89 6.38 7.51 -6.92
C TRP A 89 5.29 8.40 -7.54
N THR A 90 4.98 8.21 -8.82
CA THR A 90 3.90 8.95 -9.50
C THR A 90 3.03 7.94 -10.26
N PRO A 91 1.70 7.96 -10.06
CA PRO A 91 0.80 7.06 -10.78
C PRO A 91 0.84 7.35 -12.28
N THR A 92 1.09 6.32 -13.07
CA THR A 92 1.06 6.42 -14.53
C THR A 92 -0.36 6.21 -15.05
N PRO A 93 -0.76 6.90 -16.13
CA PRO A 93 -2.03 6.66 -16.79
C PRO A 93 -2.02 5.33 -17.56
N CYS A 94 -3.21 4.79 -17.82
CA CYS A 94 -3.42 3.56 -18.57
C CYS A 94 -3.66 3.98 -20.01
N PRO A 95 -2.82 3.53 -20.96
CA PRO A 95 -2.92 3.96 -22.36
C PRO A 95 -4.29 3.65 -23.00
N ASP A 96 -4.95 2.58 -22.56
CA ASP A 96 -6.05 1.96 -23.32
C ASP A 96 -7.42 2.01 -22.62
N GLN A 97 -7.57 2.77 -21.54
CA GLN A 97 -8.82 2.82 -20.76
C GLN A 97 -9.29 4.26 -20.52
N ALA A 98 -9.96 4.83 -21.52
CA ALA A 98 -10.69 6.07 -21.33
C ALA A 98 -11.72 5.88 -20.20
N ASN A 99 -11.64 6.73 -19.16
CA ASN A 99 -12.51 6.76 -17.98
C ASN A 99 -12.30 5.67 -16.91
N GLN A 100 -11.13 5.03 -16.83
CA GLN A 100 -10.81 4.15 -15.69
C GLN A 100 -9.61 4.69 -14.93
N ALA A 101 -9.64 4.51 -13.61
CA ALA A 101 -8.46 4.71 -12.81
C ALA A 101 -7.48 3.56 -13.07
N CYS A 102 -6.20 3.82 -12.91
CA CYS A 102 -5.14 2.84 -13.17
C CYS A 102 -4.64 2.14 -11.93
N TRP A 103 -4.90 2.78 -10.79
CA TRP A 103 -4.35 2.43 -9.51
C TRP A 103 -5.43 2.44 -8.45
N GLY A 104 -5.43 1.41 -7.62
CA GLY A 104 -5.91 1.48 -6.24
C GLY A 104 -4.72 1.66 -5.33
N VAL A 105 -4.94 2.32 -4.18
CA VAL A 105 -3.95 2.43 -3.12
C VAL A 105 -4.48 1.74 -1.88
N VAL A 106 -3.63 0.94 -1.23
CA VAL A 106 -3.97 0.29 0.02
C VAL A 106 -2.81 0.33 1.00
N GLY A 107 -3.07 0.26 2.30
CA GLY A 107 -1.97 0.10 3.24
C GLY A 107 -2.32 0.21 4.72
N ASN A 108 -1.36 -0.19 5.54
CA ASN A 108 -1.29 0.22 6.93
C ASN A 108 -0.38 1.45 7.00
N PHE A 109 -0.97 2.64 6.81
CA PHE A 109 -0.17 3.80 6.45
C PHE A 109 0.78 4.24 7.58
N PRO A 110 2.05 4.53 7.26
CA PRO A 110 2.99 5.04 8.25
C PRO A 110 2.51 6.39 8.77
N TYR A 111 2.54 6.57 10.09
CA TYR A 111 1.94 7.74 10.73
C TYR A 111 2.61 9.06 10.34
N HIS A 112 3.91 9.01 10.02
CA HIS A 112 4.69 10.20 9.68
C HIS A 112 4.35 10.79 8.31
N ILE A 113 3.74 10.01 7.42
CA ILE A 113 3.45 10.43 6.03
C ILE A 113 1.96 10.29 5.67
N SER A 114 1.10 10.02 6.66
CA SER A 114 -0.32 9.72 6.41
C SER A 114 -1.06 10.87 5.72
N THR A 115 -0.74 12.11 6.09
CA THR A 115 -1.34 13.31 5.49
C THR A 115 -0.88 13.50 4.04
N GLU A 116 0.40 13.27 3.78
CA GLU A 116 1.04 13.34 2.47
C GLU A 116 0.48 12.26 1.53
N ILE A 117 0.20 11.06 2.06
CA ILE A 117 -0.50 10.01 1.31
C ILE A 117 -1.86 10.49 0.83
N VAL A 118 -2.67 11.06 1.73
CA VAL A 118 -4.01 11.55 1.38
C VAL A 118 -3.94 12.67 0.34
N PHE A 119 -3.07 13.67 0.54
CA PHE A 119 -2.93 14.75 -0.44
C PHE A 119 -2.49 14.26 -1.81
N LYS A 120 -1.51 13.36 -1.87
CA LYS A 120 -1.03 12.80 -3.14
C LYS A 120 -2.10 11.95 -3.84
N VAL A 121 -2.89 11.17 -3.09
CA VAL A 121 -4.04 10.44 -3.64
C VAL A 121 -5.07 11.40 -4.23
N LEU A 122 -5.40 12.49 -3.53
CA LEU A 122 -6.35 13.50 -4.00
C LEU A 122 -5.83 14.27 -5.23
N GLU A 123 -4.54 14.61 -5.25
CA GLU A 123 -3.87 15.25 -6.39
C GLU A 123 -3.97 14.38 -7.66
N HIS A 124 -3.87 13.06 -7.50
CA HIS A 124 -3.93 12.08 -8.59
C HIS A 124 -5.26 11.31 -8.67
N HIS A 125 -6.38 11.90 -8.21
CA HIS A 125 -7.70 11.24 -8.16
C HIS A 125 -8.21 10.75 -9.54
N GLN A 126 -7.66 11.25 -10.64
CA GLN A 126 -7.98 10.75 -11.98
C GLN A 126 -7.31 9.40 -12.27
N GLN A 127 -6.13 9.16 -11.69
CA GLN A 127 -5.38 7.92 -11.88
C GLN A 127 -5.59 6.93 -10.73
N ILE A 128 -5.90 7.42 -9.53
CA ILE A 128 -6.14 6.63 -8.33
C ILE A 128 -7.64 6.60 -8.05
N GLY A 129 -8.27 5.46 -8.32
CA GLY A 129 -9.71 5.30 -8.21
C GLY A 129 -10.16 5.09 -6.78
N GLU A 130 -9.34 4.41 -6.00
CA GLU A 130 -9.70 4.00 -4.64
C GLU A 130 -8.48 4.09 -3.72
N CYS A 131 -8.71 4.48 -2.48
CA CYS A 131 -7.72 4.44 -1.41
C CYS A 131 -8.35 3.83 -0.16
N VAL A 132 -7.79 2.72 0.31
CA VAL A 132 -8.26 1.99 1.49
C VAL A 132 -7.08 1.80 2.44
N GLY A 133 -7.17 2.28 3.66
CA GLY A 133 -6.09 2.01 4.59
C GLY A 133 -6.39 2.37 6.02
N MET A 134 -5.48 1.95 6.89
CA MET A 134 -5.53 2.30 8.29
C MET A 134 -4.77 3.60 8.53
N PHE A 135 -5.41 4.49 9.27
CA PHE A 135 -4.87 5.77 9.70
C PHE A 135 -4.88 5.84 11.22
N GLN A 136 -4.08 6.75 11.78
CA GLN A 136 -4.34 7.20 13.15
C GLN A 136 -5.74 7.79 13.23
N ARG A 137 -6.43 7.53 14.34
CA ARG A 137 -7.80 7.98 14.54
C ARG A 137 -7.96 9.48 14.34
N GLU A 138 -7.01 10.28 14.82
CA GLU A 138 -7.05 11.75 14.67
C GLU A 138 -6.94 12.20 13.21
N VAL A 139 -6.20 11.46 12.38
CA VAL A 139 -6.08 11.72 10.94
C VAL A 139 -7.37 11.28 10.24
N ALA A 140 -7.86 10.07 10.53
CA ALA A 140 -9.11 9.55 9.97
C ALA A 140 -10.32 10.47 10.25
N GLN A 141 -10.36 11.11 11.42
CA GLN A 141 -11.44 12.04 11.79
C GLN A 141 -11.40 13.39 11.05
N ARG A 142 -10.30 13.71 10.37
CA ARG A 142 -10.12 14.98 9.64
C ARG A 142 -10.40 14.85 8.14
N ILE A 143 -10.49 13.63 7.62
CA ILE A 143 -10.81 13.28 6.23
C ILE A 143 -12.33 13.14 6.11
#